data_AF-A0A081B8K8-F1
#
_entry.id   AF-A0A081B8K8-F1
#
_cell.length_a   1.000
_cell.length_b   1.000
_cell.length_c   1.000
_cell.angle_alpha   90.00
_cell.angle_beta   90.00
_cell.angle_gamma   90.00
#
_symmetry.space_group_name_H-M   'P 1'
#
loop_
_entity.id
_entity.type
_entity.pdbx_description
1 polymer ?
#
loop_
_entity_poly.entity_id
_entity_poly.type
_entity_poly.pdbx_seq_one_letter_code
_entity_poly.pdbx_strand_id
1 'polypeptide(L)' 'MAENRKLHRTERLQVMLDERELNLIDEWRFDKRIPTRAAAIRELIARGLNAQNLEDPEQRARSTDYSVMGESGGL' A
#
# COMPACT_ATOMS: atom_id res chain seq x y z
N MET A 1 -11.49 -30.91 -16.73
CA MET A 1 -12.01 -29.54 -16.62
C MET A 1 -10.85 -28.67 -16.16
N ALA A 2 -10.13 -28.04 -17.09
CA ALA A 2 -9.04 -27.12 -16.75
C ALA A 2 -9.67 -25.73 -16.60
N GLU A 3 -9.87 -25.30 -15.36
CA GLU A 3 -10.37 -23.97 -15.04
C GLU A 3 -9.37 -22.94 -15.58
N ASN A 4 -9.81 -22.20 -16.59
CA ASN A 4 -9.06 -21.12 -17.21
C ASN A 4 -8.97 -20.00 -16.16
N ARG A 5 -7.95 -20.04 -15.30
CA ARG A 5 -7.65 -18.96 -14.37
C ARG A 5 -7.29 -17.75 -15.24
N LYS A 6 -8.31 -16.95 -15.60
CA LYS A 6 -8.12 -15.65 -16.26
C LYS A 6 -7.07 -14.93 -15.44
N LEU A 7 -5.87 -14.81 -15.99
CA LEU A 7 -4.83 -13.96 -15.45
C LEU A 7 -5.42 -12.55 -15.54
N HIS A 8 -6.01 -12.07 -14.43
CA HIS A 8 -6.46 -10.68 -14.35
C HIS A 8 -5.29 -9.82 -14.79
N ARG A 9 -5.51 -9.00 -15.83
CA ARG A 9 -4.47 -8.17 -16.42
C ARG A 9 -3.84 -7.35 -15.29
N THR A 10 -2.55 -7.56 -15.05
CA THR A 10 -1.81 -6.76 -14.08
C THR A 10 -1.31 -5.52 -14.80
N GLU A 11 -1.65 -4.34 -14.29
CA GLU A 11 -1.18 -3.05 -14.80
C GLU A 11 -0.06 -2.51 -13.91
N ARG A 12 0.88 -1.76 -14.51
CA ARG A 12 1.98 -1.14 -13.77
C ARG A 12 1.50 0.20 -13.20
N LEU A 13 1.44 0.30 -11.88
CA LEU A 13 1.19 1.54 -11.16
C LEU A 13 2.51 2.30 -10.95
N GLN A 14 2.53 3.59 -11.29
CA GLN A 14 3.61 4.52 -10.92
C GLN A 14 3.12 5.38 -9.76
N VAL A 15 3.89 5.44 -8.68
CA VAL A 15 3.62 6.28 -7.51
C VAL A 15 4.91 7.00 -7.15
N MET A 16 4.83 8.28 -6.81
CA MET A 16 5.95 9.03 -6.27
C MET A 16 5.95 8.86 -4.75
N LEU A 17 7.08 8.43 -4.22
CA LEU A 17 7.32 8.26 -2.79
C LEU A 17 8.66 8.92 -2.48
N ASP A 18 8.76 9.58 -1.34
CA ASP A 18 10.05 10.11 -0.90
C ASP A 18 10.94 8.99 -0.30
N GLU A 19 12.20 9.33 -0.03
CA GLU A 19 13.18 8.37 0.47
C GLU A 19 12.77 7.72 1.81
N ARG A 20 12.11 8.47 2.69
CA ARG A 20 11.65 7.96 4.00
C ARG A 20 10.53 6.95 3.81
N GLU A 21 9.56 7.26 2.96
CA GLU A 21 8.45 6.35 2.64
C GLU A 21 8.95 5.05 2.01
N LEU A 22 9.92 5.15 1.09
CA LEU A 22 10.56 3.97 0.49
C LEU A 22 11.26 3.10 1.53
N ASN A 23 11.99 3.72 2.47
CA ASN A 23 12.68 3.01 3.53
C ASN A 23 11.71 2.29 4.47
N LEU A 24 10.59 2.91 4.85
CA LEU A 24 9.58 2.30 5.71
C LEU A 24 8.95 1.05 5.07
N ILE A 25 8.65 1.12 3.77
CA ILE A 25 8.12 -0.03 3.02
C ILE A 25 9.16 -1.16 3.01
N ASP A 26 10.45 -0.83 2.85
CA ASP A 26 11.53 -1.81 2.87
C ASP A 26 11.75 -2.41 4.27
N GLU A 27 11.76 -1.61 5.33
CA GLU A 27 11.86 -2.09 6.71
C GLU A 27 10.73 -3.07 7.05
N TRP A 28 9.49 -2.68 6.72
CA TRP A 28 8.33 -3.56 6.93
C TRP A 28 8.41 -4.83 6.08
N ARG A 29 8.88 -4.72 4.83
CA ARG A 29 9.16 -5.87 3.98
C ARG A 29 10.18 -6.81 4.62
N PHE A 30 11.26 -6.29 5.20
CA PHE A 30 12.27 -7.11 5.88
C PHE A 30 11.72 -7.78 7.14
N ASP A 31 10.98 -7.04 7.98
CA ASP A 31 10.34 -7.56 9.19
C ASP A 31 9.37 -8.71 8.87
N LYS A 32 8.51 -8.53 7.86
CA LYS A 32 7.53 -9.53 7.43
C LYS A 32 8.10 -10.58 6.46
N ARG A 33 9.41 -10.53 6.17
CA ARG A 33 10.13 -11.45 5.27
C ARG A 33 9.50 -11.53 3.87
N ILE A 34 9.04 -10.39 3.35
CA ILE A 34 8.39 -10.30 2.05
C ILE A 34 9.47 -10.21 0.95
N PRO A 35 9.43 -11.07 -0.09
CA PRO A 35 10.54 -11.23 -1.01
C PRO A 35 10.77 -10.03 -1.93
N THR A 36 9.74 -9.24 -2.25
CA THR A 36 9.86 -8.09 -3.17
C THR A 36 9.10 -6.88 -2.65
N ARG A 37 9.57 -5.67 -2.99
CA ARG A 37 8.86 -4.43 -2.66
C ARG A 37 7.46 -4.39 -3.28
N ALA A 38 7.29 -4.89 -4.50
CA ALA A 38 5.98 -4.99 -5.14
C ALA A 38 5.02 -5.91 -4.37
N ALA A 39 5.50 -7.03 -3.82
CA ALA A 39 4.68 -7.88 -2.96
C ALA A 39 4.32 -7.16 -1.65
N ALA A 40 5.26 -6.41 -1.07
CA ALA A 40 5.00 -5.64 0.14
C ALA A 40 3.94 -4.57 -0.09
N ILE A 41 4.05 -3.79 -1.17
CA ILE A 41 3.06 -2.77 -1.54
C ILE A 41 1.68 -3.40 -1.77
N ARG A 42 1.59 -4.54 -2.46
CA ARG A 42 0.31 -5.23 -2.66
C ARG A 42 -0.33 -5.68 -1.34
N GLU A 43 0.48 -6.21 -0.43
CA GLU A 43 0.01 -6.63 0.88
C GLU A 43 -0.45 -5.44 1.73
N LEU A 44 0.27 -4.30 1.69
CA LEU A 44 -0.15 -3.06 2.35
C LEU A 44 -1.49 -2.56 1.80
N ILE A 45 -1.66 -2.54 0.48
CA ILE A 45 -2.93 -2.16 -0.17
C ILE A 45 -4.05 -3.11 0.25
N ALA A 46 -3.81 -4.43 0.24
CA ALA A 46 -4.79 -5.41 0.66
C ALA A 46 -5.21 -5.22 2.13
N ARG A 47 -4.25 -4.93 3.02
CA ARG A 47 -4.52 -4.64 4.43
C ARG A 47 -5.32 -3.35 4.60
N GLY A 48 -4.97 -2.29 3.88
CA GLY A 48 -5.72 -1.03 3.90
C GLY A 48 -7.17 -1.21 3.44
N LEU A 49 -7.41 -1.95 2.35
CA LEU A 49 -8.75 -2.21 1.84
C LEU A 49 -9.61 -3.11 2.75
N ASN A 50 -8.99 -3.96 3.57
CA ASN A 50 -9.69 -4.81 4.54
C ASN A 50 -9.74 -4.20 5.95
N ALA A 51 -9.17 -3.02 6.17
CA ALA A 51 -9.23 -2.33 7.44
C ALA A 51 -10.65 -1.78 7.66
N GLN A 52 -11.34 -2.29 8.68
CA GLN A 52 -12.75 -1.99 8.93
C GLN A 52 -12.99 -0.64 9.64
N ASN A 53 -11.93 0.09 10.01
CA ASN A 53 -11.98 1.32 10.81
C ASN A 53 -11.09 2.44 10.23
N LEU A 54 -11.15 2.67 8.92
CA LEU A 54 -10.52 3.85 8.32
C LEU A 54 -11.57 4.95 8.19
N GLU A 55 -11.24 6.17 8.63
CA GLU A 55 -12.04 7.34 8.32
C GLU A 55 -12.01 7.59 6.81
N ASP A 56 -13.14 8.06 6.26
CA ASP A 56 -13.19 8.40 4.84
C ASP A 56 -12.15 9.48 4.53
N PRO A 57 -11.39 9.34 3.43
CA PRO A 57 -10.41 10.35 3.05
C PRO A 57 -11.11 11.69 2.78
N GLU A 58 -10.46 12.79 3.16
CA GLU A 58 -10.97 14.12 2.86
C GLU A 58 -11.13 14.31 1.34
N GLN A 59 -12.35 14.62 0.89
CA GLN A 59 -12.71 14.73 -0.54
C GLN A 59 -11.92 15.81 -1.31
N ARG A 60 -11.08 16.62 -0.65
CA ARG A 60 -10.28 17.70 -1.25
C ARG A 60 -8.81 17.71 -0.79
N ALA A 61 -8.31 16.64 -0.18
CA ALA A 61 -6.90 16.53 0.16
C ALA A 61 -6.03 16.57 -1.12
N ARG A 62 -4.90 17.30 -1.05
CA ARG A 62 -3.91 17.32 -2.12
C ARG A 62 -3.16 15.99 -2.14
N SER A 63 -2.57 15.63 -3.28
CA SER A 63 -1.76 14.41 -3.40
C SER A 63 -0.64 14.32 -2.36
N THR A 64 -0.12 15.45 -1.88
CA THR A 64 0.91 15.52 -0.83
C THR A 64 0.38 15.20 0.57
N ASP A 65 -0.92 15.32 0.80
CA ASP A 65 -1.54 15.02 2.10
C ASP A 65 -1.71 13.50 2.30
N TYR A 66 -1.60 12.70 1.24
CA TYR A 66 -1.60 11.24 1.28
C TYR A 66 -0.17 10.69 1.44
N SER A 67 0.43 10.88 2.62
CA SER A 67 1.73 10.25 2.94
C SER A 67 1.56 8.84 3.49
N VAL A 68 2.54 7.97 3.22
CA VAL A 68 2.67 6.65 3.87
C VAL A 68 2.89 6.79 5.37
N MET A 69 3.36 7.95 5.81
CA MET A 69 3.39 8.33 7.22
C MET A 69 2.01 8.83 7.63
N GLY A 70 1.28 8.01 8.37
CA GLY A 70 0.18 8.53 9.16
C GLY A 70 0.76 9.41 10.25
N GLU A 71 0.46 10.72 10.24
CA GLU A 71 0.31 11.41 11.52
C GLU A 71 -0.85 10.72 12.22
N SER A 72 -0.51 9.70 13.02
CA SER A 72 -1.47 8.97 13.81
C SER A 72 -1.91 9.94 14.91
N GLY A 73 -2.94 10.72 14.61
CA GLY A 73 -3.66 11.48 15.60
C GLY A 73 -4.27 10.52 16.62
N GLY A 74 -3.79 10.61 17.86
CA GLY A 74 -4.55 10.31 19.07
C GLY A 74 -4.51 8.87 19.56
N LEU A 75 -3.60 8.60 20.51
CA LEU A 75 -3.94 8.51 21.94
C LEU A 75 -2.69 8.80 22.79
#